data_AF-A0A174HPF4-F1
#
_entry.id   AF-A0A174HPF4-F1
#
_cell.length_a   1.000
_cell.length_b   1.000
_cell.length_c   1.000
_cell.angle_alpha   90.00
_cell.angle_beta   90.00
_cell.angle_gamma   90.00
#
_symmetry.space_group_name_H-M   'P 1'
#
loop_
_entity.id
_entity.type
_entity.pdbx_description
1 polymer ?
#
loop_
_entity_poly.entity_id
_entity_poly.type
_entity_poly.pdbx_seq_one_letter_code
_entity_poly.pdbx_strand_id
1 'polypeptide(L)'
;MNHIFYISNDCIEVFLSDTSSTEDDELLAKALNFMRNSGLTVTLKGFDKYNRAIVDIDGVIHTAAKNGSLCQSQRFITAKHKISVVENSERYNNIVKLLA
;
A
#
# COMPACT_ATOMS: atom_id res chain seq x y z
N MET A 1 -12.04 12.05 -6.95
CA MET A 1 -11.19 11.38 -7.95
C MET A 1 -10.02 10.74 -7.23
N ASN A 2 -9.72 9.48 -7.52
CA ASN A 2 -8.50 8.83 -7.01
C ASN A 2 -7.28 9.44 -7.71
N HIS A 3 -6.15 9.55 -7.02
CA HIS A 3 -4.95 10.16 -7.60
C HIS A 3 -3.67 9.58 -6.98
N ILE A 4 -2.65 9.39 -7.80
CA ILE A 4 -1.30 8.98 -7.39
C ILE A 4 -0.41 10.22 -7.38
N PHE A 5 0.12 10.58 -6.22
CA PHE A 5 1.09 11.68 -6.08
C PHE A 5 2.47 11.13 -5.77
N TYR A 6 3.45 11.55 -6.56
CA TYR A 6 4.86 11.31 -6.29
C TYR A 6 5.38 12.49 -5.48
N ILE A 7 5.35 12.37 -4.15
CA ILE A 7 5.78 13.46 -3.25
C ILE A 7 7.30 13.65 -3.35
N SER A 8 8.04 12.56 -3.54
CA SER A 8 9.47 12.54 -3.82
C SER A 8 9.86 11.22 -4.49
N ASN A 9 11.13 11.05 -4.85
CA ASN A 9 11.65 9.77 -5.33
C ASN A 9 11.49 8.62 -4.32
N ASP A 10 11.29 8.93 -3.04
CA ASP A 10 11.18 7.95 -1.95
C ASP A 10 9.75 7.79 -1.42
N CYS A 11 8.76 8.50 -1.97
CA CYS A 11 7.41 8.55 -1.39
C CYS A 11 6.32 8.69 -2.45
N ILE A 12 5.43 7.70 -2.49
CA ILE A 12 4.21 7.69 -3.28
C ILE A 12 3.03 7.82 -2.32
N GLU A 13 2.09 8.71 -2.62
CA GLU A 13 0.86 8.89 -1.87
C GLU A 13 -0.32 8.64 -2.80
N VAL A 14 -1.18 7.69 -2.41
CA VAL A 14 -2.39 7.36 -3.17
C VAL A 14 -3.60 7.89 -2.41
N PHE A 15 -4.27 8.88 -2.99
CA PHE A 15 -5.52 9.42 -2.48
C PHE A 15 -6.68 8.65 -3.09
N LEU A 16 -7.58 8.20 -2.23
CA LEU A 16 -8.81 7.53 -2.63
C LEU A 16 -9.98 8.47 -2.37
N SER A 17 -10.85 8.65 -3.36
CA SER A 17 -12.04 9.50 -3.19
C SER A 17 -13.17 8.82 -2.46
N ASP A 18 -13.10 7.50 -2.32
CA ASP A 18 -14.02 6.75 -1.48
C ASP A 18 -13.51 6.78 -0.03
N THR A 19 -14.16 7.59 0.81
CA THR A 19 -13.83 7.74 2.23
C THR A 19 -14.63 6.78 3.12
N SER A 20 -15.35 5.80 2.54
CA SER A 20 -16.18 4.87 3.32
C SER A 20 -15.35 3.80 4.04
N SER A 21 -14.13 3.51 3.57
CA SER A 21 -13.26 2.50 4.18
C SER A 21 -12.63 3.02 5.46
N THR A 22 -13.08 2.50 6.60
CA THR A 22 -12.45 2.79 7.90
C THR A 22 -11.33 1.80 8.21
N GLU A 23 -11.38 0.60 7.62
CA GLU A 23 -10.43 -0.48 7.80
C GLU A 23 -9.15 -0.29 6.98
N ASP A 24 -8.00 -0.45 7.64
CA ASP A 24 -6.68 -0.20 7.07
C ASP A 24 -6.35 -1.14 5.89
N ASP A 25 -6.81 -2.39 5.97
CA ASP A 25 -6.55 -3.41 4.94
C ASP A 25 -7.40 -3.20 3.69
N GLU A 26 -8.64 -2.74 3.86
CA GLU A 26 -9.51 -2.38 2.74
C GLU A 26 -8.97 -1.15 2.00
N LEU A 27 -8.53 -0.13 2.76
CA LEU A 27 -7.91 1.07 2.19
C LEU A 27 -6.64 0.71 1.41
N LEU A 28 -5.78 -0.14 1.99
CA LEU A 28 -4.60 -0.65 1.32
C LEU A 28 -4.97 -1.39 0.03
N ALA A 29 -5.92 -2.33 0.08
CA ALA A 29 -6.35 -3.08 -1.10
C ALA A 29 -6.86 -2.17 -2.23
N LYS A 30 -7.69 -1.17 -1.90
CA LYS A 30 -8.17 -0.17 -2.87
C LYS A 30 -7.02 0.62 -3.49
N ALA A 31 -6.03 1.03 -2.70
CA ALA A 31 -4.86 1.74 -3.20
C ALA A 31 -4.01 0.88 -4.14
N LEU A 32 -3.75 -0.39 -3.77
CA LEU A 32 -3.00 -1.33 -4.61
C LEU A 32 -3.72 -1.58 -5.94
N ASN A 33 -5.03 -1.82 -5.92
CA ASN A 33 -5.83 -2.01 -7.13
C ASN A 33 -5.84 -0.78 -8.03
N PHE A 34 -5.98 0.41 -7.45
CA PHE A 34 -5.93 1.65 -8.23
C PHE A 34 -4.57 1.85 -8.91
N MET A 35 -3.47 1.58 -8.21
CA MET A 35 -2.12 1.65 -8.80
C MET A 35 -1.94 0.65 -9.95
N ARG A 36 -2.41 -0.59 -9.79
CA ARG A 36 -2.39 -1.61 -10.87
C ARG A 36 -3.18 -1.17 -12.09
N ASN A 37 -4.39 -0.68 -11.87
CA ASN A 37 -5.27 -0.18 -12.94
C ASN A 37 -4.70 1.08 -13.62
N SER A 38 -3.78 1.78 -12.96
CA SER A 38 -3.05 2.92 -13.53
C SER A 38 -1.77 2.51 -14.30
N GLY A 39 -1.50 1.21 -14.43
CA GLY A 39 -0.39 0.67 -15.21
C GLY A 39 0.88 0.32 -14.43
N LEU A 40 0.88 0.45 -13.09
CA LEU A 40 2.03 0.10 -12.25
C LEU A 40 2.07 -1.40 -11.95
N THR A 41 3.26 -1.98 -11.89
CA THR A 41 3.46 -3.36 -11.41
C THR A 41 3.48 -3.34 -9.89
N VAL A 42 2.42 -3.84 -9.24
CA VAL A 42 2.28 -3.78 -7.78
C VAL A 42 2.07 -5.17 -7.18
N THR A 43 2.96 -5.57 -6.26
CA THR A 43 2.90 -6.85 -5.55
C THR A 43 3.00 -6.64 -4.04
N LEU A 44 1.99 -7.09 -3.29
CA LEU A 44 2.10 -7.24 -1.84
C LEU A 44 3.06 -8.40 -1.55
N LYS A 45 4.15 -8.16 -0.81
CA LYS A 45 5.16 -9.17 -0.48
C LYS A 45 4.95 -9.79 0.90
N GLY A 46 4.13 -9.17 1.74
CA GLY A 46 3.90 -9.57 3.13
C GLY A 46 3.97 -8.36 4.05
N PHE A 47 4.45 -8.57 5.28
CA PHE A 47 4.50 -7.54 6.30
C PHE A 47 5.87 -7.52 6.96
N ASP A 48 6.23 -6.42 7.60
CA ASP A 48 7.45 -6.35 8.42
C ASP A 48 7.17 -6.74 9.88
N LYS A 49 8.21 -6.72 10.72
CA LYS A 49 8.10 -6.99 12.16
C LYS A 49 7.17 -6.05 12.94
N TYR A 50 6.79 -4.92 12.35
CA TYR A 50 5.83 -3.95 12.91
C TYR A 50 4.45 -4.09 12.28
N ASN A 51 4.21 -5.17 11.53
CA ASN A 51 2.97 -5.44 10.81
C ASN A 51 2.64 -4.35 9.77
N ARG A 52 3.65 -3.66 9.22
CA ARG A 52 3.46 -2.72 8.10
C ARG A 52 3.54 -3.50 6.80
N ALA A 53 2.64 -3.22 5.85
CA ALA A 53 2.64 -3.92 4.58
C ALA A 53 3.90 -3.59 3.78
N ILE A 54 4.53 -4.62 3.21
CA ILE A 54 5.68 -4.52 2.32
C ILE A 54 5.17 -4.70 0.90
N VAL A 55 5.36 -3.69 0.07
CA VAL A 55 4.81 -3.62 -1.28
C VAL A 55 5.94 -3.33 -2.26
N ASP A 56 6.02 -4.16 -3.29
CA ASP A 56 6.90 -3.96 -4.44
C ASP A 56 6.12 -3.20 -5.52
N ILE A 57 6.62 -2.02 -5.89
CA ILE A 57 6.04 -1.14 -6.90
C ILE A 57 7.13 -0.93 -7.96
N ASP A 58 6.92 -1.46 -9.16
CA ASP A 58 7.87 -1.42 -10.28
C ASP A 58 9.30 -1.86 -9.92
N GLY A 59 9.42 -2.89 -9.08
CA GLY A 59 10.71 -3.44 -8.64
C GLY A 59 11.33 -2.72 -7.44
N VAL A 60 10.67 -1.69 -6.89
CA VAL A 60 11.13 -0.94 -5.72
C VAL A 60 10.29 -1.32 -4.50
N ILE A 61 10.96 -1.68 -3.40
CA ILE A 61 10.30 -2.08 -2.16
C ILE A 61 9.90 -0.86 -1.34
N HIS A 62 8.65 -0.86 -0.88
CA HIS A 62 8.04 0.18 -0.05
C HIS A 62 7.40 -0.42 1.19
N THR A 63 7.36 0.34 2.28
CA THR A 63 6.44 0.11 3.40
C THR A 63 5.21 0.98 3.24
N ALA A 64 4.02 0.41 3.44
CA ALA A 64 2.77 1.15 3.37
C ALA A 64 2.28 1.57 4.77
N ALA A 65 1.75 2.79 4.86
CA ALA A 65 1.10 3.31 6.05
C ALA A 65 -0.14 4.13 5.67
N LYS A 66 -1.21 3.98 6.44
CA LYS A 66 -2.38 4.85 6.32
C LYS A 66 -2.01 6.26 6.77
N ASN A 67 -2.43 7.25 6.01
CA ASN A 67 -2.31 8.64 6.37
C ASN A 67 -3.72 9.23 6.43
N GLY A 68 -4.10 9.74 7.60
CA GLY A 68 -5.49 10.12 7.91
C GLY A 68 -5.66 11.56 8.37
N SER A 69 -4.63 12.40 8.22
CA SER A 69 -4.66 13.76 8.79
C SER A 69 -5.60 14.71 8.06
N LEU A 70 -5.86 14.53 6.76
CA LEU A 70 -6.73 15.44 5.98
C LEU A 70 -7.57 14.76 4.88
N CYS A 71 -7.18 13.56 4.42
CA CYS A 71 -7.92 12.73 3.46
C CYS A 71 -7.57 11.25 3.74
N GLN A 72 -8.42 10.29 3.33
CA GLN A 72 -8.02 8.88 3.37
C GLN A 72 -7.01 8.60 2.25
N SER A 73 -5.75 8.48 2.63
CA SER A 73 -4.68 8.15 1.69
C SER A 73 -3.80 7.03 2.21
N GLN A 74 -3.21 6.30 1.27
CA GLN A 74 -2.20 5.30 1.56
C GLN A 74 -0.85 5.84 1.11
N ARG A 75 0.08 5.95 2.07
CA ARG A 75 1.45 6.36 1.82
C ARG A 75 2.34 5.14 1.66
N PHE A 76 3.17 5.13 0.63
CA PHE A 76 4.19 4.14 0.35
C PHE A 76 5.57 4.81 0.41
N ILE A 77 6.38 4.40 1.38
CA ILE A 77 7.72 4.96 1.62
C ILE A 77 8.75 3.93 1.18
N THR A 78 9.67 4.34 0.31
CA THR A 78 10.74 3.48 -0.20
C THR A 78 11.61 2.97 0.95
N ALA A 79 11.87 1.66 0.94
CA ALA A 79 12.72 1.00 1.90
C ALA A 79 14.19 1.34 1.64
N LYS A 80 14.81 2.14 2.52
CA LYS A 80 16.24 2.52 2.41
C LYS A 80 17.22 1.44 2.86
N HIS A 81 16.71 0.42 3.55
CA HIS A 81 17.48 -0.69 4.08
C HIS A 81 16.74 -1.99 3.82
N LYS A 82 17.46 -3.11 3.88
CA LYS A 82 16.86 -4.45 3.77
C LYS A 82 15.78 -4.63 4.84
N ILE A 83 14.56 -4.91 4.41
CA ILE A 83 13.44 -5.22 5.29
C ILE A 83 13.28 -6.75 5.33
N SER A 84 13.23 -7.31 6.54
CA SER A 84 12.85 -8.70 6.73
C SER A 84 11.34 -8.82 6.62
N VAL A 85 10.88 -9.64 5.66
CA VAL A 85 9.48 -10.03 5.56
C VAL A 85 9.17 -10.99 6.71
N VAL A 86 8.18 -10.64 7.50
CA VAL A 86 7.52 -11.50 8.47
C VAL A 86 6.19 -11.92 7.86
N GLU A 87 6.01 -13.23 7.73
CA GLU A 87 4.80 -13.76 7.14
C GLU A 87 3.63 -13.62 8.12
N ASN A 88 2.65 -12.79 7.77
CA ASN A 88 1.34 -12.74 8.40
C ASN A 88 0.32 -13.25 7.37
N SER A 89 0.24 -14.58 7.27
CA SER A 89 -0.49 -15.28 6.21
C SER A 89 -1.99 -15.01 6.24
N GLU A 90 -2.60 -14.91 7.43
CA GLU A 90 -4.01 -14.58 7.59
C GLU A 90 -4.33 -13.22 6.99
N ARG A 91 -3.62 -12.17 7.43
CA ARG A 91 -3.83 -10.80 6.94
C ARG A 91 -3.50 -10.68 5.46
N TYR A 92 -2.43 -11.33 5.01
CA TYR A 92 -2.06 -11.38 3.59
C TYR A 92 -3.20 -11.96 2.74
N ASN A 93 -3.72 -13.12 3.13
CA ASN A 93 -4.82 -13.78 2.42
C ASN A 93 -6.09 -12.94 2.41
N ASN A 94 -6.39 -12.22 3.51
CA ASN A 94 -7.54 -11.32 3.56
C ASN A 94 -7.41 -10.18 2.55
N ILE A 95 -6.24 -9.52 2.48
CA ILE A 95 -6.00 -8.46 1.50
C ILE A 95 -6.03 -9.02 0.08
N VAL A 96 -5.41 -10.18 -0.18
CA VAL A 96 -5.40 -10.78 -1.53
C VAL A 96 -6.81 -11.09 -2.03
N LYS A 97 -7.74 -11.51 -1.16
CA LYS A 97 -9.16 -11.70 -1.52
C LYS A 97 -9.84 -10.39 -1.96
N LEU A 98 -9.41 -9.24 -1.43
CA LEU A 98 -9.92 -7.92 -1.81
C LEU A 98 -9.27 -7.38 -3.10
N LEU A 99 -8.15 -7.98 -3.53
CA LEU A 99 -7.45 -7.63 -4.77
C LEU A 99 -7.95 -8.43 -6.00
N ALA A 100 -8.87 -9.39 -5.79
CA ALA A 100 -9.42 -10.27 -6.81
C ALA A 100 -10.52 -9.60 -7.64
#